data_AF-A0A292YNS9-F1
#
_entry.id   AF-A0A292YNS9-F1
#
_cell.length_a   1.000
_cell.length_b   1.000
_cell.length_c   1.000
_cell.angle_alpha   90.00
_cell.angle_beta   90.00
_cell.angle_gamma   90.00
#
_symmetry.space_group_name_H-M   'P 1'
#
loop_
_entity.id
_entity.type
_entity.pdbx_description
1 polymer ?
#
loop_
_entity_poly.entity_id
_entity_poly.type
_entity_poly.pdbx_seq_one_letter_code
_entity_poly.pdbx_strand_id
1 'polypeptide(L)'
;MDECPVDCIYEGARKLYINPLECIDCGACEPACPVEAISQDRAVPEGQEAFVDDNARFFELPLPGRSEPLERPGGATGLGALGVDTEFVRSYPGPPEETP
;
A
#
# COMPACT_ATOMS: atom_id res chain seq x y z
N MET A 1 6.48 -4.28 -8.34
CA MET A 1 6.06 -3.20 -9.27
C MET A 1 7.32 -2.49 -9.71
N ASP A 2 7.70 -2.65 -10.97
CA ASP A 2 9.07 -2.34 -11.43
C ASP A 2 9.37 -0.84 -11.58
N GLU A 3 8.36 0.02 -11.41
CA GLU A 3 8.48 1.47 -11.65
C GLU A 3 8.98 2.26 -10.43
N CYS A 4 8.96 1.68 -9.22
CA CYS A 4 9.37 2.40 -8.03
C CYS A 4 10.90 2.39 -7.86
N PRO A 5 11.59 3.54 -7.96
CA PRO A 5 13.06 3.58 -7.93
C PRO A 5 13.66 3.25 -6.56
N VAL A 6 12.84 3.28 -5.50
CA VAL A 6 13.24 2.96 -4.11
C VAL A 6 12.56 1.70 -3.60
N ASP A 7 11.88 0.95 -4.48
CA ASP A 7 11.22 -0.32 -4.17
C ASP A 7 10.27 -0.26 -2.96
N CYS A 8 9.58 0.87 -2.75
CA CYS A 8 8.78 1.12 -1.55
C CYS A 8 7.33 0.64 -1.64
N ILE A 9 7.02 -0.33 -2.52
CA ILE A 9 5.65 -0.80 -2.78
C ILE A 9 5.55 -2.28 -2.41
N TYR A 10 4.99 -2.55 -1.25
CA TYR A 10 4.98 -3.84 -0.58
C TYR A 10 3.68 -4.60 -0.85
N GLU A 11 3.77 -5.92 -0.98
CA GLU A 11 2.62 -6.78 -1.26
C GLU A 11 2.03 -7.35 0.04
N GLY A 12 0.78 -6.97 0.34
CA GLY A 12 -0.02 -7.57 1.41
C GLY A 12 -0.80 -8.80 0.92
N ALA A 13 -1.91 -9.13 1.58
CA ALA A 13 -2.73 -10.28 1.16
C ALA A 13 -3.78 -9.91 0.10
N ARG A 14 -4.33 -8.69 0.15
CA ARG A 14 -5.42 -8.24 -0.73
C ARG A 14 -5.05 -7.05 -1.61
N LYS A 15 -4.08 -6.23 -1.21
CA LYS A 15 -3.60 -5.07 -1.98
C LYS A 15 -2.10 -4.85 -1.78
N LEU A 16 -1.56 -3.91 -2.57
CA LEU A 16 -0.21 -3.39 -2.41
C LEU A 16 -0.25 -2.11 -1.56
N TYR A 17 0.83 -1.85 -0.82
CA TYR A 17 0.98 -0.72 0.09
C TYR A 17 2.23 0.08 -0.26
N ILE A 18 2.07 1.39 -0.43
CA ILE A 18 3.18 2.33 -0.60
C ILE A 18 3.66 2.74 0.79
N ASN A 19 4.94 2.54 1.09
CA ASN A 19 5.52 2.96 2.35
C ASN A 19 5.79 4.47 2.35
N PRO A 20 5.04 5.29 3.11
CA PRO A 20 5.24 6.75 3.12
C PRO A 20 6.57 7.15 3.78
N LEU A 21 7.17 6.28 4.59
CA LEU A 21 8.46 6.54 5.22
C LEU A 21 9.63 6.39 4.23
N GLU A 22 9.42 5.73 3.11
CA GLU A 22 10.43 5.46 2.06
C GLU A 22 10.10 6.13 0.72
N CYS A 23 8.82 6.44 0.47
CA CYS A 23 8.38 7.13 -0.74
C CYS A 23 9.10 8.49 -0.88
N ILE A 24 9.56 8.77 -2.10
CA ILE A 24 10.28 10.01 -2.45
C ILE A 24 9.50 10.88 -3.44
N ASP A 25 8.18 10.65 -3.56
CA ASP A 25 7.27 11.40 -4.43
C ASP A 25 7.70 11.49 -5.91
N CYS A 26 8.34 10.44 -6.43
CA CYS A 26 8.82 10.43 -7.82
C CYS A 26 7.69 10.37 -8.87
N GLY A 27 6.50 9.88 -8.49
CA GLY A 27 5.31 9.80 -9.35
C GLY A 27 5.36 8.74 -10.46
N ALA A 28 6.40 7.91 -10.56
CA ALA A 28 6.54 6.93 -11.65
C ALA A 28 5.48 5.81 -11.60
N CYS A 29 5.04 5.42 -10.40
CA CYS A 29 4.08 4.32 -10.21
C CYS A 29 2.64 4.69 -10.59
N GLU A 30 2.24 5.96 -10.45
CA GLU A 30 0.88 6.44 -10.72
C GLU A 30 0.41 6.15 -12.17
N PRO A 31 1.10 6.62 -13.24
CA PRO A 31 0.67 6.39 -14.62
C PRO A 31 0.85 4.94 -15.07
N ALA A 32 1.61 4.13 -14.33
CA ALA A 32 1.86 2.73 -14.66
C ALA A 32 0.77 1.79 -14.12
N CYS A 33 -0.07 2.25 -13.18
CA CYS A 33 -1.12 1.42 -12.62
C CYS A 33 -2.25 1.23 -13.65
N PRO A 34 -2.51 0.00 -14.13
CA PRO A 34 -3.50 -0.23 -15.20
C PRO A 34 -4.95 -0.01 -14.76
N VAL A 35 -5.19 0.08 -13.43
CA VAL A 35 -6.49 0.28 -12.81
C VAL A 35 -6.57 1.61 -12.04
N GLU A 36 -5.59 2.49 -12.24
CA GLU A 36 -5.59 3.85 -11.70
C GLU A 36 -5.79 3.92 -10.17
N ALA A 37 -5.25 2.92 -9.44
CA ALA A 37 -5.43 2.78 -7.99
C ALA A 37 -4.39 3.56 -7.15
N ILE A 38 -3.44 4.24 -7.80
CA ILE A 38 -2.36 4.98 -7.15
C ILE A 38 -2.58 6.47 -7.38
N SER A 39 -2.47 7.25 -6.32
CA SER A 39 -2.52 8.70 -6.37
C SER A 39 -1.62 9.30 -5.30
N GLN A 40 -1.23 10.56 -5.46
CA GLN A 40 -0.66 11.33 -4.35
C GLN A 40 -1.68 11.46 -3.21
N ASP A 41 -1.21 11.51 -1.97
CA ASP A 41 -2.03 11.62 -0.75
C ASP A 41 -3.03 12.80 -0.80
N ARG A 42 -2.59 13.94 -1.32
CA ARG A 42 -3.37 15.17 -1.51
C ARG A 42 -4.35 15.12 -2.70
N ALA A 43 -4.30 14.06 -3.49
CA ALA A 43 -5.09 13.86 -4.71
C ALA A 43 -5.91 12.57 -4.67
N VAL A 44 -6.05 11.96 -3.48
CA VAL A 44 -6.89 10.78 -3.29
C VAL A 44 -8.35 11.12 -3.60
N PRO A 45 -9.07 10.26 -4.35
CA PRO A 45 -10.49 10.46 -4.63
C PRO A 45 -11.32 10.55 -3.34
N GLU A 46 -12.39 11.34 -3.39
CA GLU A 46 -13.34 11.46 -2.27
C GLU A 46 -13.86 10.08 -1.84
N GLY A 47 -13.85 9.83 -0.53
CA GLY A 47 -14.26 8.55 0.07
C GLY A 47 -13.17 7.49 0.12
N GLN A 48 -11.96 7.76 -0.38
CA GLN A 48 -10.81 6.87 -0.31
C GLN A 48 -9.70 7.35 0.65
N GLU A 49 -9.92 8.43 1.39
CA GLU A 49 -8.92 9.07 2.26
C GLU A 49 -8.41 8.12 3.36
N ALA A 50 -9.26 7.20 3.82
CA ALA A 50 -8.88 6.17 4.80
C ALA A 50 -7.74 5.26 4.30
N PHE A 51 -7.56 5.13 2.99
CA PHE A 51 -6.45 4.35 2.43
C PHE A 51 -5.09 5.05 2.60
N VAL A 52 -5.04 6.37 2.81
CA VAL A 52 -3.78 7.08 3.13
C VAL A 52 -3.26 6.59 4.48
N ASP A 53 -4.12 6.64 5.50
CA ASP A 53 -3.79 6.16 6.85
C ASP A 53 -3.49 4.66 6.85
N ASP A 54 -4.22 3.88 6.06
CA ASP A 54 -4.01 2.45 5.90
C ASP A 54 -2.62 2.10 5.37
N ASN A 55 -2.15 2.84 4.35
CA ASN A 55 -0.80 2.68 3.81
C ASN A 55 0.26 2.95 4.89
N ALA A 56 0.11 4.00 5.70
CA ALA A 56 1.02 4.29 6.81
C ALA A 56 0.98 3.20 7.89
N ARG A 57 -0.22 2.81 8.33
CA ARG A 57 -0.42 1.80 9.39
C ARG A 57 0.20 0.45 9.07
N PHE A 58 0.28 0.08 7.80
CA PHE A 58 0.94 -1.15 7.37
C PHE A 58 2.42 -1.23 7.80
N PHE A 59 3.09 -0.07 7.92
CA PHE A 59 4.50 0.01 8.31
C PHE A 59 4.70 0.50 9.74
N GLU A 60 3.80 1.32 10.27
CA GLU A 60 3.94 1.94 11.60
C GLU A 60 3.40 1.08 12.75
N LEU A 61 2.57 0.07 12.45
CA LEU A 61 2.01 -0.84 13.45
C LEU A 61 2.47 -2.29 13.20
N PRO A 62 2.58 -3.11 14.27
CA PRO A 62 2.81 -4.54 14.10
C PRO A 62 1.68 -5.19 13.30
N LEU A 63 2.04 -5.81 12.18
CA LEU A 63 1.13 -6.60 11.36
C LEU A 63 0.78 -7.93 12.05
N PRO A 64 -0.34 -8.59 11.70
CA PRO A 64 -0.69 -9.89 12.25
C PRO A 64 0.48 -10.89 12.15
N GLY A 65 0.84 -11.49 13.29
CA GLY A 65 1.97 -12.42 13.38
C GLY A 65 3.34 -11.77 13.59
N ARG A 66 3.43 -10.45 13.77
CA ARG A 66 4.65 -9.72 14.12
C ARG A 66 4.53 -9.03 15.48
N SER A 67 5.63 -8.95 16.20
CA SER A 67 5.74 -8.20 17.47
C SER A 67 6.05 -6.72 17.27
N GLU A 68 6.66 -6.37 16.13
CA GLU A 68 7.19 -5.05 15.85
C GLU A 68 6.73 -4.57 14.46
N PRO A 69 6.64 -3.24 14.26
CA PRO A 69 6.36 -2.64 12.96
C PRO A 69 7.47 -2.90 11.94
N LEU A 70 7.16 -2.74 10.65
CA LEU A 70 8.13 -2.87 9.56
C LEU A 70 8.98 -1.60 9.37
N GLU A 71 8.39 -0.43 9.63
CA GLU A 71 8.99 0.89 9.48
C GLU A 71 9.61 1.13 8.09
N ARG A 72 10.92 0.98 7.95
CA ARG A 72 11.68 1.19 6.70
C ARG A 72 12.51 -0.06 6.34
N PRO A 73 11.90 -1.10 5.76
CA PRO A 73 12.60 -2.34 5.42
C PRO A 73 13.71 -2.19 4.36
N GLY A 74 13.69 -1.11 3.57
CA GLY A 74 14.68 -0.84 2.52
C GLY A 74 14.41 -1.56 1.20
N GLY A 75 13.15 -1.89 0.92
CA GLY A 75 12.71 -2.45 -0.37
C GLY A 75 11.79 -3.67 -0.24
N ALA A 76 10.71 -3.68 -1.00
CA ALA A 76 9.71 -4.74 -1.02
C ALA A 76 10.24 -6.07 -1.56
N THR A 77 11.11 -6.04 -2.57
CA THR A 77 11.68 -7.24 -3.20
C THR A 77 12.40 -8.13 -2.20
N GLY A 78 13.07 -7.54 -1.20
CA GLY A 78 13.77 -8.29 -0.15
C GLY A 78 12.85 -9.04 0.81
N LEU A 79 11.60 -8.59 0.94
CA LEU A 79 10.59 -9.22 1.82
C LEU A 79 9.64 -10.16 1.08
N GLY A 80 9.43 -9.94 -0.22
CA GLY A 80 8.43 -10.65 -1.00
C GLY A 80 6.99 -10.37 -0.51
N ALA A 81 6.07 -11.25 -0.88
CA ALA A 81 4.67 -11.15 -0.46
C ALA A 81 4.53 -11.42 1.04
N LEU A 82 3.99 -10.44 1.77
CA LEU A 82 3.84 -10.51 3.22
C LEU A 82 2.63 -11.35 3.65
N GLY A 83 1.65 -11.53 2.76
CA GLY A 83 0.51 -12.42 2.98
C GLY A 83 -0.43 -11.98 4.11
N VAL A 84 -0.29 -10.74 4.58
CA VAL A 84 -1.13 -10.13 5.62
C VAL A 84 -1.47 -8.70 5.23
N ASP A 85 -2.59 -8.20 5.74
CA ASP A 85 -3.08 -6.83 5.55
C ASP A 85 -3.34 -6.18 6.91
N THR A 86 -3.55 -4.87 6.92
CA THR A 86 -4.05 -4.15 8.09
C THR A 86 -5.46 -4.59 8.46
N GLU A 87 -5.92 -4.28 9.68
CA GLU A 87 -7.31 -4.51 10.08
C GLU A 87 -8.32 -3.81 9.16
N PHE A 88 -7.99 -2.60 8.68
CA PHE A 88 -8.87 -1.84 7.79
C PHE A 88 -9.13 -2.62 6.50
N VAL A 89 -8.09 -3.03 5.79
CA VAL A 89 -8.22 -3.77 4.54
C VAL A 89 -8.82 -5.16 4.76
N ARG A 90 -8.52 -5.83 5.89
CA ARG A 90 -9.16 -7.11 6.24
C ARG A 90 -10.68 -6.99 6.39
N SER A 91 -11.17 -5.85 6.87
CA SER A 91 -12.60 -5.57 7.06
C SER A 91 -13.28 -4.89 5.87
N TYR A 92 -12.50 -4.38 4.91
CA TYR A 92 -13.01 -3.63 3.77
C TYR A 92 -13.77 -4.56 2.81
N PRO A 93 -15.05 -4.28 2.49
CA PRO A 93 -15.86 -5.16 1.64
C PRO A 93 -15.36 -5.27 0.20
N GLY A 94 -14.40 -4.42 -0.21
CA GLY A 94 -14.01 -4.23 -1.59
C GLY A 94 -14.86 -3.14 -2.26
N PRO A 95 -14.44 -2.62 -3.41
CA PRO A 95 -15.38 -1.89 -4.27
C PRO A 95 -16.56 -2.84 -4.58
N PRO A 96 -17.80 -2.33 -4.71
CA PRO A 96 -18.89 -3.15 -5.23
C PRO A 96 -18.40 -3.73 -6.56
N GLU A 97 -18.47 -5.05 -6.73
CA GLU A 97 -18.15 -5.71 -7.99
C GLU A 97 -18.83 -4.92 -9.12
N GLU A 98 -18.03 -4.39 -10.04
CA GLU A 98 -18.56 -3.84 -11.28
C GLU A 98 -19.42 -4.94 -11.89
N THR A 99 -20.73 -4.74 -11.80
CA THR A 99 -21.74 -5.67 -12.30
C THR A 99 -21.45 -5.90 -13.78
N PRO A 100 -21.51 -7.16 -14.28
CA PRO A 100 -20.96 -7.57 -15.58
C PRO A 100 -21.38 -6.72 -16.78
#